data_AF-A0A545AXM5-F1
#
_entry.id   AF-A0A545AXM5-F1
#
_cell.length_a   1.000
_cell.length_b   1.000
_cell.length_c   1.000
_cell.angle_alpha   90.00
_cell.angle_beta   90.00
_cell.angle_gamma   90.00
#
_symmetry.space_group_name_H-M   'P 1'
#
loop_
_entity.id
_entity.type
_entity.pdbx_description
1 polymer ?
#
loop_
_entity_poly.entity_id
_entity_poly.type
_entity_poly.pdbx_seq_one_letter_code
_entity_poly.pdbx_strand_id
1 'polypeptide(L)'
;MAEATTEIPGFLTDRELDDRISDDEHSTRVSARSWGLGLALVGVALGVGGAVVLAPGRDGIAPALPAWAGAAAFLAAAVVVWNLLTVRERTRAERLKERQRSCKQLLAMFEGGVDETVRRLVAFNFQEMDRFVTIALTQAQFSFLASVVAGAAALLVLLGGTTGVLLSDSAATGISTAVLSAVGSMLSGFVSVTFLRTYQMATRQMSYYYGQPLVHCYLLHAEWLAQRFDLESSVKDRLVDATLDASRAAQRHLLDAQRAEIAASAGRRATVLLPSPPAPSPAIVPATAGPVGQPPAPRPRTGS
;
A
#
# COMPACT_ATOMS: atom_id res chain seq x y z
N MET A 1 -31.71 16.93 49.10
CA MET A 1 -31.35 17.09 47.67
C MET A 1 -30.19 16.17 47.41
N ALA A 2 -30.46 15.03 46.77
CA ALA A 2 -29.46 14.03 46.45
C ALA A 2 -28.85 14.37 45.09
N GLU A 3 -27.54 14.59 45.07
CA GLU A 3 -26.74 14.94 43.91
C GLU A 3 -26.57 13.65 43.08
N ALA A 4 -27.36 13.53 42.01
CA ALA A 4 -27.27 12.42 41.09
C ALA A 4 -26.03 12.61 40.21
N THR A 5 -24.89 12.06 40.64
CA THR A 5 -23.74 11.83 39.79
C THR A 5 -24.13 10.83 38.71
N THR A 6 -24.56 11.34 37.57
CA THR A 6 -24.66 10.58 36.32
C THR A 6 -23.26 10.14 35.92
N GLU A 7 -22.84 8.96 36.41
CA GLU A 7 -21.74 8.21 35.84
C GLU A 7 -22.07 7.96 34.37
N ILE A 8 -21.31 8.58 33.48
CA ILE A 8 -21.44 8.36 32.04
C ILE A 8 -20.87 6.96 31.76
N PRO A 9 -21.70 5.97 31.40
CA PRO A 9 -21.23 4.62 31.14
C PRO A 9 -20.45 4.62 29.83
N GLY A 10 -19.13 4.46 29.92
CA GLY A 10 -18.29 4.31 28.73
C GLY A 10 -16.88 4.91 28.81
N PHE A 11 -16.56 5.67 29.85
CA PHE A 11 -15.19 6.11 30.09
C PHE A 11 -14.44 5.01 30.85
N LEU A 12 -13.81 4.09 30.12
CA LEU A 12 -12.88 3.11 30.69
C LEU A 12 -11.88 3.86 31.56
N THR A 13 -11.71 3.42 32.80
CA THR A 13 -10.66 3.98 33.66
C THR A 13 -9.31 3.79 32.96
N ASP A 14 -8.37 4.73 33.12
CA ASP A 14 -7.03 4.67 32.48
C ASP A 14 -6.38 3.29 32.68
N ARG A 15 -6.69 2.63 33.81
CA ARG A 15 -6.23 1.29 34.15
C ARG A 15 -6.84 0.17 33.29
N GLU A 16 -8.14 0.21 33.01
CA GLU A 16 -8.78 -0.77 32.11
C GLU A 16 -8.39 -0.56 30.64
N LEU A 17 -8.11 0.69 30.24
CA LEU A 17 -7.58 0.97 28.91
C LEU A 17 -6.17 0.39 28.75
N ASP A 18 -5.32 0.54 29.76
CA ASP A 18 -3.94 0.02 29.76
C ASP A 18 -3.91 -1.51 29.74
N ASP A 19 -4.75 -2.17 30.55
CA ASP A 19 -4.87 -3.65 30.57
C ASP A 19 -5.34 -4.20 29.22
N ARG A 20 -6.36 -3.57 28.59
CA ARG A 20 -6.83 -3.99 27.25
C ARG A 20 -5.79 -3.80 26.16
N ILE A 21 -5.01 -2.71 26.22
CA ILE A 21 -3.94 -2.47 25.24
C ILE A 21 -2.82 -3.50 25.42
N SER A 22 -2.48 -3.84 26.66
CA SER A 22 -1.44 -4.83 26.98
C SER A 22 -1.81 -6.24 26.47
N ASP A 23 -3.07 -6.67 26.67
CA ASP A 23 -3.55 -7.97 26.21
C ASP A 23 -3.59 -8.09 24.67
N ASP A 24 -4.01 -7.02 23.97
CA ASP A 24 -4.02 -6.99 22.51
C ASP A 24 -2.58 -7.01 21.94
N GLU A 25 -1.62 -6.37 22.62
CA GLU A 25 -0.23 -6.36 22.20
C GLU A 25 0.43 -7.74 22.36
N HIS A 26 0.09 -8.50 23.41
CA HIS A 26 0.61 -9.85 23.61
C HIS A 26 0.04 -10.84 22.59
N SER A 27 -1.27 -10.81 22.35
CA SER A 27 -1.94 -11.69 21.39
C SER A 27 -1.45 -11.46 19.95
N THR A 28 -1.32 -10.20 19.54
CA THR A 28 -0.89 -9.85 18.18
C THR A 28 0.56 -10.19 17.89
N ARG A 29 1.48 -10.00 18.86
CA ARG A 29 2.90 -10.37 18.71
C ARG A 29 3.11 -11.89 18.58
N VAL A 30 2.33 -12.69 19.30
CA VAL A 30 2.43 -14.17 19.22
C VAL A 30 1.87 -14.68 17.90
N SER A 31 0.78 -14.07 17.41
CA SER A 31 0.18 -14.42 16.13
C SER A 31 1.08 -14.07 14.93
N ALA A 32 1.61 -12.86 14.84
CA ALA A 32 2.37 -12.44 13.67
C ALA A 32 3.73 -13.16 13.54
N ARG A 33 4.40 -13.45 14.66
CA ARG A 33 5.61 -14.30 14.68
C ARG A 33 5.33 -15.73 14.21
N SER A 34 4.22 -16.32 14.65
CA SER A 34 3.88 -17.70 14.27
C SER A 34 3.50 -17.82 12.79
N TRP A 35 2.80 -16.82 12.24
CA TRP A 35 2.46 -16.78 10.81
C TRP A 35 3.68 -16.59 9.91
N GLY A 36 4.61 -15.70 10.28
CA GLY A 36 5.82 -15.51 9.50
C GLY A 36 6.75 -16.74 9.52
N LEU A 37 6.83 -17.45 10.66
CA LEU A 37 7.55 -18.72 10.77
C LEU A 37 6.88 -19.80 9.91
N GLY A 38 5.54 -19.86 9.93
CA GLY A 38 4.77 -20.78 9.09
C GLY A 38 5.03 -20.56 7.60
N LEU A 39 5.00 -19.31 7.13
CA LEU A 39 5.28 -18.98 5.73
C LEU A 39 6.73 -19.27 5.33
N ALA A 40 7.69 -18.99 6.21
CA ALA A 40 9.10 -19.32 5.96
C ALA A 40 9.30 -20.84 5.87
N LEU A 41 8.69 -21.62 6.77
CA LEU A 41 8.76 -23.08 6.76
C LEU A 41 8.09 -23.69 5.54
N VAL A 42 6.91 -23.20 5.14
CA VAL A 42 6.23 -23.61 3.89
C VAL A 42 7.12 -23.31 2.69
N GLY A 43 7.80 -22.16 2.70
CA GLY A 43 8.74 -21.81 1.65
C GLY A 43 9.94 -22.73 1.53
N VAL A 44 10.55 -23.06 2.66
CA VAL A 44 11.63 -24.05 2.73
C VAL A 44 11.14 -25.43 2.29
N ALA A 45 9.96 -25.85 2.74
CA ALA A 45 9.38 -27.14 2.38
C ALA A 45 9.08 -27.24 0.88
N LEU A 46 8.56 -26.18 0.26
CA LEU A 46 8.34 -26.13 -1.19
C LEU A 46 9.65 -26.11 -1.97
N GLY A 47 10.66 -25.37 -1.50
CA GLY A 47 11.99 -25.34 -2.11
C GLY A 47 12.69 -26.69 -2.06
N VAL A 48 12.68 -27.34 -0.89
CA VAL A 48 13.27 -28.68 -0.68
C VAL A 48 12.47 -29.74 -1.42
N GLY A 49 11.14 -29.70 -1.37
CA GLY A 49 10.26 -30.62 -2.08
C GLY A 49 10.44 -30.53 -3.60
N GLY A 50 10.53 -29.32 -4.15
CA GLY A 50 10.84 -29.10 -5.56
C GLY A 50 12.21 -29.65 -5.96
N ALA A 51 13.24 -29.41 -5.13
CA ALA A 51 14.58 -29.95 -5.37
C ALA A 51 14.61 -31.49 -5.34
N VAL A 52 13.90 -32.11 -4.39
CA VAL A 52 13.82 -33.58 -4.26
C VAL A 52 13.06 -34.22 -5.41
N VAL A 53 11.95 -33.61 -5.87
CA VAL A 53 11.18 -34.13 -7.02
C VAL A 53 11.97 -34.02 -8.33
N LEU A 54 12.85 -33.02 -8.46
CA LEU A 54 13.73 -32.86 -9.63
C LEU A 54 15.01 -33.70 -9.55
N ALA A 55 15.28 -34.37 -8.42
CA ALA A 55 16.57 -35.03 -8.16
C ALA A 55 16.80 -36.42 -8.80
N PRO A 56 15.82 -37.30 -9.08
CA PRO A 56 16.16 -38.67 -9.46
C PRO A 56 16.17 -38.87 -10.97
N GLY A 57 17.36 -39.10 -11.56
CA GLY A 57 17.49 -39.84 -12.82
C GLY A 57 18.44 -39.30 -13.90
N ARG A 58 19.24 -38.26 -13.64
CA ARG A 58 20.21 -37.77 -14.64
C ARG A 58 21.64 -37.91 -14.14
N ASP A 59 22.38 -38.86 -14.71
CA ASP A 59 23.78 -39.20 -14.41
C ASP A 59 24.82 -38.13 -14.78
N GLY A 60 24.44 -36.85 -14.82
CA GLY A 60 25.33 -35.73 -15.11
C GLY A 60 25.20 -34.66 -14.05
N ILE A 61 26.32 -34.19 -13.50
CA ILE A 61 26.44 -33.15 -12.45
C ILE A 61 25.88 -31.77 -12.91
N ALA A 62 25.41 -31.64 -14.15
CA ALA A 62 25.03 -30.38 -14.79
C ALA A 62 23.69 -29.71 -14.41
N PRO A 63 22.63 -30.39 -13.88
CA PRO A 63 21.33 -29.74 -13.62
C PRO A 63 21.21 -29.13 -12.21
N ALA A 64 22.24 -29.17 -11.37
CA ALA A 64 22.14 -28.67 -9.99
C ALA A 64 21.92 -27.15 -9.91
N LEU A 65 22.60 -26.37 -10.77
CA LEU A 65 22.60 -24.90 -10.72
C LEU A 65 21.21 -24.25 -10.76
N PRO A 66 20.30 -24.59 -11.70
CA PRO A 66 18.96 -23.98 -11.76
C PRO A 66 18.09 -24.32 -10.54
N ALA A 67 18.20 -25.53 -9.97
CA ALA A 67 17.46 -25.91 -8.77
C ALA A 67 17.90 -25.07 -7.56
N TRP A 68 19.22 -24.87 -7.38
CA TRP A 68 19.75 -24.00 -6.32
C TRP A 68 19.35 -22.54 -6.52
N ALA A 69 19.29 -22.05 -7.76
CA ALA A 69 18.86 -20.69 -8.05
C ALA A 69 17.39 -20.44 -7.66
N GLY A 70 16.50 -21.40 -7.95
CA GLY A 70 15.09 -21.34 -7.54
C GLY A 70 14.93 -21.34 -6.01
N ALA A 71 15.66 -22.23 -5.31
CA ALA A 71 15.65 -22.29 -3.85
C ALA A 71 16.18 -20.99 -3.22
N ALA A 72 17.27 -20.43 -3.75
CA ALA A 72 17.85 -19.17 -3.29
C ALA A 72 16.88 -17.99 -3.49
N ALA A 73 16.20 -17.92 -4.63
CA ALA A 73 15.19 -16.90 -4.90
C ALA A 73 13.99 -16.99 -3.94
N PHE A 74 13.55 -18.22 -3.62
CA PHE A 74 12.48 -18.43 -2.66
C PHE A 74 12.87 -17.97 -1.26
N LEU A 75 14.07 -18.35 -0.81
CA LEU A 75 14.62 -17.92 0.47
C LEU A 75 14.74 -16.39 0.56
N ALA A 76 15.24 -15.75 -0.50
CA ALA A 76 15.32 -14.30 -0.58
C ALA A 76 13.93 -13.63 -0.46
N ALA A 77 12.93 -14.14 -1.18
CA ALA A 77 11.56 -13.63 -1.09
C ALA A 77 10.97 -13.79 0.32
N ALA A 78 11.17 -14.94 0.95
CA ALA A 78 10.73 -15.20 2.33
C ALA A 78 11.39 -14.24 3.33
N VAL A 79 12.70 -14.00 3.20
CA VAL A 79 13.44 -13.05 4.05
C VAL A 79 12.95 -11.62 3.86
N VAL A 80 12.64 -11.20 2.63
CA VAL A 80 12.08 -9.88 2.35
C VAL A 80 10.71 -9.72 3.01
N VAL A 81 9.80 -10.69 2.82
CA VAL A 81 8.47 -10.68 3.45
C VAL A 81 8.58 -10.65 4.97
N TRP A 82 9.45 -11.46 5.56
CA TRP A 82 9.70 -11.48 7.00
C TRP A 82 10.23 -10.15 7.53
N ASN A 83 11.20 -9.53 6.86
CA ASN A 83 11.71 -8.21 7.24
C ASN A 83 10.61 -7.13 7.16
N LEU A 84 9.77 -7.15 6.13
CA LEU A 84 8.62 -6.25 6.00
C LEU A 84 7.63 -6.41 7.16
N LEU A 85 7.32 -7.64 7.57
CA LEU A 85 6.43 -7.92 8.69
C LEU A 85 7.03 -7.44 10.03
N THR A 86 8.31 -7.73 10.28
CA THR A 86 8.97 -7.36 11.54
C THR A 86 9.21 -5.85 11.67
N VAL A 87 9.62 -5.17 10.60
CA VAL A 87 9.73 -3.69 10.59
C VAL A 87 8.38 -3.07 10.88
N ARG A 88 7.30 -3.59 10.30
CA ARG A 88 5.94 -3.11 10.54
C ARG A 88 5.53 -3.20 12.02
N GLU A 89 5.84 -4.32 12.68
CA GLU A 89 5.57 -4.47 14.11
C GLU A 89 6.32 -3.43 14.96
N ARG A 90 7.61 -3.23 14.66
CA ARG A 90 8.43 -2.24 15.37
C ARG A 90 7.87 -0.82 15.21
N THR A 91 7.56 -0.43 13.97
CA THR A 91 7.01 0.90 13.70
C THR A 91 5.63 1.08 14.33
N ARG A 92 4.80 0.03 14.44
CA ARG A 92 3.52 0.11 15.14
C ARG A 92 3.69 0.37 16.63
N ALA A 93 4.57 -0.37 17.29
CA ALA A 93 4.83 -0.19 18.72
C ALA A 93 5.39 1.19 19.03
N GLU A 94 6.29 1.72 18.19
CA GLU A 94 6.83 3.07 18.33
C GLU A 94 5.76 4.15 18.14
N ARG A 95 4.93 4.03 17.10
CA ARG A 95 3.85 4.99 16.85
C ARG A 95 2.82 5.03 17.96
N LEU A 96 2.49 3.88 18.57
CA LEU A 96 1.56 3.84 19.70
C LEU A 96 2.11 4.62 20.90
N LYS A 97 3.40 4.39 21.22
CA LYS A 97 4.09 5.11 22.29
C LYS A 97 4.19 6.61 22.01
N GLU A 98 4.49 6.98 20.76
CA GLU A 98 4.58 8.38 20.36
C GLU A 98 3.22 9.09 20.47
N ARG A 99 2.14 8.44 20.00
CA ARG A 99 0.78 8.97 20.16
C ARG A 99 0.38 9.13 21.62
N GLN A 100 0.66 8.14 22.46
CA GLN A 100 0.35 8.22 23.89
C GLN A 100 1.13 9.37 24.55
N ARG A 101 2.38 9.60 24.15
CA ARG A 101 3.17 10.75 24.61
C ARG A 101 2.57 12.08 24.13
N SER A 102 2.20 12.20 22.86
CA SER A 102 1.57 13.41 22.33
C SER A 102 0.23 13.72 23.01
N CYS A 103 -0.59 12.71 23.29
CA CYS A 103 -1.85 12.86 24.02
C CYS A 103 -1.60 13.32 25.47
N LYS A 104 -0.66 12.68 26.18
CA LYS A 104 -0.27 13.11 27.54
C LYS A 104 0.29 14.53 27.56
N GLN A 105 1.10 14.92 26.58
CA GLN A 105 1.62 16.28 26.47
C GLN A 105 0.50 17.30 26.20
N LEU A 106 -0.43 16.99 25.30
CA LEU A 106 -1.59 17.83 25.05
C LEU A 106 -2.44 18.02 26.31
N LEU A 107 -2.75 16.93 27.02
CA LEU A 107 -3.52 16.98 28.26
C LEU A 107 -2.80 17.78 29.37
N ALA A 108 -1.48 17.60 29.52
CA ALA A 108 -0.67 18.35 30.48
C ALA A 108 -0.66 19.86 30.18
N MET A 109 -0.71 20.27 28.91
CA MET A 109 -0.84 21.69 28.55
C MET A 109 -2.18 22.31 29.00
N PHE A 110 -3.22 21.49 29.20
CA PHE A 110 -4.55 21.94 29.63
C PHE A 110 -4.76 21.91 31.16
N GLU A 111 -3.85 21.33 31.95
CA GLU A 111 -3.96 21.32 33.42
C GLU A 111 -3.87 22.73 34.04
N GLY A 112 -3.39 23.74 33.30
CA GLY A 112 -3.23 25.13 33.73
C GLY A 112 -4.50 25.97 33.88
N GLY A 113 -5.66 25.39 34.20
CA GLY A 113 -6.89 26.13 34.48
C GLY A 113 -7.84 26.31 33.30
N VAL A 114 -7.84 25.38 32.34
CA VAL A 114 -8.92 25.27 31.34
C VAL A 114 -10.09 24.49 31.94
N ASP A 115 -11.30 24.90 31.61
CA ASP A 115 -12.53 24.28 32.11
C ASP A 115 -12.59 22.79 31.74
N GLU A 116 -13.01 21.95 32.68
CA GLU A 116 -13.00 20.49 32.57
C GLU A 116 -13.85 20.01 31.37
N THR A 117 -14.92 20.75 31.07
CA THR A 117 -15.83 20.48 29.95
C THR A 117 -15.11 20.59 28.61
N VAL A 118 -14.31 21.65 28.42
CA VAL A 118 -13.55 21.87 27.18
C VAL A 118 -12.48 20.80 27.02
N ARG A 119 -11.81 20.44 28.12
CA ARG A 119 -10.81 19.37 28.13
C ARG A 119 -11.41 18.05 27.65
N ARG A 120 -12.60 17.69 28.12
CA ARG A 120 -13.32 16.48 27.69
C ARG A 120 -13.72 16.55 26.22
N LEU A 121 -14.21 17.70 25.75
CA LEU A 121 -14.64 17.87 24.36
C LEU A 121 -13.45 17.74 23.39
N VAL A 122 -12.32 18.37 23.73
CA VAL A 122 -11.08 18.29 22.96
C VAL A 122 -10.53 16.86 22.96
N ALA A 123 -10.49 16.22 24.13
CA ALA A 123 -10.06 14.82 24.25
C ALA A 123 -10.94 13.88 23.41
N PHE A 124 -12.26 14.09 23.44
CA PHE A 124 -13.21 13.33 22.63
C PHE A 124 -12.98 13.53 21.14
N ASN A 125 -12.79 14.77 20.68
CA ASN A 125 -12.52 15.07 19.27
C ASN A 125 -11.21 14.42 18.79
N PHE A 126 -10.14 14.49 19.59
CA PHE A 126 -8.87 13.82 19.26
C PHE A 126 -9.01 12.31 19.25
N GLN A 127 -9.77 11.74 20.18
CA GLN A 127 -10.03 10.30 20.23
C GLN A 127 -10.79 9.83 18.98
N GLU A 128 -11.78 10.62 18.54
CA GLU A 128 -12.53 10.32 17.33
C GLU A 128 -11.63 10.39 16.08
N MET A 129 -10.83 11.46 15.95
CA MET A 129 -9.86 11.60 14.87
C MET A 129 -8.85 10.45 14.86
N ASP A 130 -8.28 10.08 16.01
CA ASP A 130 -7.27 9.02 16.09
C ASP A 130 -7.87 7.66 15.72
N ARG A 131 -9.11 7.38 16.12
CA ARG A 131 -9.80 6.14 15.74
C ARG A 131 -9.99 6.05 14.23
N PHE A 132 -10.42 7.13 13.58
CA PHE A 132 -10.56 7.17 12.12
C PHE A 132 -9.22 7.05 11.39
N VAL A 133 -8.19 7.78 11.85
CA VAL A 133 -6.81 7.67 11.32
C VAL A 133 -6.31 6.24 11.42
N THR A 134 -6.53 5.60 12.54
CA THR A 134 -6.06 4.25 12.79
C THR A 134 -6.73 3.24 11.88
N ILE A 135 -8.06 3.30 11.73
CA ILE A 135 -8.80 2.36 10.88
C ILE A 135 -8.31 2.47 9.44
N ALA A 136 -8.28 3.68 8.88
CA ALA A 136 -7.97 3.82 7.47
C ALA A 136 -6.47 3.64 7.19
N LEU A 137 -5.54 4.00 8.09
CA LEU A 137 -4.13 3.60 7.96
C LEU A 137 -3.95 2.09 8.01
N THR A 138 -4.70 1.40 8.88
CA THR A 138 -4.63 -0.06 9.01
C THR A 138 -5.08 -0.74 7.73
N GLN A 139 -6.21 -0.29 7.16
CA GLN A 139 -6.72 -0.79 5.88
C GLN A 139 -5.74 -0.52 4.72
N ALA A 140 -5.15 0.67 4.69
CA ALA A 140 -4.13 1.05 3.71
C ALA A 140 -2.91 0.12 3.79
N GLN A 141 -2.40 -0.13 5.01
CA GLN A 141 -1.25 -1.01 5.24
C GLN A 141 -1.54 -2.46 4.84
N PHE A 142 -2.73 -2.98 5.14
CA PHE A 142 -3.12 -4.32 4.72
C PHE A 142 -3.19 -4.46 3.20
N SER A 143 -3.75 -3.47 2.51
CA SER A 143 -3.84 -3.47 1.04
C SER A 143 -2.46 -3.39 0.38
N PHE A 144 -1.56 -2.56 0.93
CA PHE A 144 -0.18 -2.48 0.47
C PHE A 144 0.56 -3.81 0.68
N LEU A 145 0.46 -4.41 1.87
CA LEU A 145 1.10 -5.69 2.16
C LEU A 145 0.56 -6.80 1.26
N ALA A 146 -0.75 -6.88 1.08
CA ALA A 146 -1.37 -7.84 0.16
C ALA A 146 -0.83 -7.67 -1.27
N SER A 147 -0.62 -6.43 -1.72
CA SER A 147 -0.03 -6.14 -3.04
C SER A 147 1.43 -6.58 -3.13
N VAL A 148 2.23 -6.33 -2.09
CA VAL A 148 3.64 -6.77 -2.03
C VAL A 148 3.73 -8.30 -2.02
N VAL A 149 2.87 -8.98 -1.25
CA VAL A 149 2.82 -10.45 -1.20
C VAL A 149 2.38 -11.02 -2.55
N ALA A 150 1.35 -10.45 -3.18
CA ALA A 150 0.92 -10.86 -4.53
C ALA A 150 2.01 -10.64 -5.59
N GLY A 151 2.74 -9.53 -5.50
CA GLY A 151 3.88 -9.24 -6.37
C GLY A 151 5.03 -10.23 -6.17
N ALA A 152 5.37 -10.53 -4.91
CA ALA A 152 6.39 -11.52 -4.58
C ALA A 152 6.00 -12.93 -5.05
N ALA A 153 4.74 -13.33 -4.82
CA ALA A 153 4.23 -14.62 -5.29
C ALA A 153 4.33 -14.75 -6.82
N ALA A 154 4.03 -13.69 -7.55
CA ALA A 154 4.12 -13.71 -9.00
C ALA A 154 5.56 -13.74 -9.52
N LEU A 155 6.48 -13.04 -8.85
CA LEU A 155 7.90 -13.14 -9.15
C LEU A 155 8.39 -14.59 -8.97
N LEU A 156 7.94 -15.28 -7.92
CA LEU A 156 8.27 -16.69 -7.68
C LEU A 156 7.71 -17.60 -8.78
N VAL A 157 6.47 -17.38 -9.22
CA VAL A 157 5.88 -18.12 -10.33
C VAL A 157 6.63 -17.88 -11.64
N LEU A 158 7.07 -16.64 -11.89
CA LEU A 158 7.84 -16.29 -13.08
C LEU A 158 9.21 -16.97 -13.07
N LEU A 159 9.94 -16.91 -11.95
CA LEU A 159 11.24 -17.56 -11.78
C LEU A 159 11.10 -19.08 -11.86
N GLY A 160 10.10 -19.65 -11.20
CA GLY A 160 9.81 -21.08 -11.24
C GLY A 160 9.53 -21.57 -12.65
N GLY A 161 8.66 -20.89 -13.40
CA GLY A 161 8.36 -21.27 -14.77
C GLY A 161 9.53 -21.05 -15.73
N THR A 162 10.29 -19.96 -15.59
CA THR A 162 11.50 -19.72 -16.40
C THR A 162 12.53 -20.84 -16.20
N THR A 163 12.74 -21.24 -14.93
CA THR A 163 13.65 -22.33 -14.59
C THR A 163 13.12 -23.67 -15.12
N GLY A 164 11.81 -23.90 -15.06
CA GLY A 164 11.15 -25.08 -15.62
C GLY A 164 11.30 -25.20 -17.13
N VAL A 165 11.12 -24.11 -17.88
CA VAL A 165 11.34 -24.06 -19.34
C VAL A 165 12.79 -24.42 -19.68
N LEU A 166 13.76 -23.86 -18.95
CA LEU A 166 15.20 -24.11 -19.19
C LEU A 166 15.61 -25.56 -18.91
N LEU A 167 14.89 -26.26 -18.04
CA LEU A 167 15.16 -27.64 -17.66
C LEU A 167 14.37 -28.68 -18.47
N SER A 168 13.34 -28.27 -19.22
CA SER A 168 12.51 -29.20 -19.97
C SER A 168 13.09 -29.48 -21.37
N ASP A 169 13.41 -30.74 -21.67
CA ASP A 169 13.81 -31.13 -23.03
C ASP A 169 12.62 -31.29 -23.98
N SER A 170 11.39 -31.34 -23.43
CA SER A 170 10.17 -31.47 -24.21
C SER A 170 9.56 -30.10 -24.51
N ALA A 171 9.40 -29.82 -25.80
CA ALA A 171 8.78 -28.59 -26.29
C ALA A 171 7.35 -28.40 -25.74
N ALA A 172 6.61 -29.50 -25.52
CA ALA A 172 5.26 -29.45 -24.98
C ALA A 172 5.21 -28.92 -23.54
N THR A 173 6.16 -29.33 -22.69
CA THR A 173 6.31 -28.80 -21.32
C THR A 173 6.82 -27.37 -21.30
N GLY A 174 7.69 -26.98 -22.23
CA GLY A 174 8.17 -25.60 -22.35
C GLY A 174 7.03 -24.63 -22.71
N ILE A 175 6.16 -25.00 -23.64
CA ILE A 175 5.03 -24.15 -24.05
C ILE A 175 4.02 -23.97 -22.91
N SER A 176 3.65 -25.07 -22.22
CA SER A 176 2.66 -24.98 -21.14
C SER A 176 3.16 -24.15 -19.95
N THR A 177 4.43 -24.30 -19.57
CA THR A 177 5.05 -23.50 -18.51
C THR A 177 5.19 -22.03 -18.90
N ALA A 178 5.58 -21.73 -20.15
CA ALA A 178 5.63 -20.35 -20.64
C ALA A 178 4.26 -19.67 -20.62
N VAL A 179 3.20 -20.36 -21.07
CA VAL A 179 1.83 -19.83 -21.02
C VAL A 179 1.39 -19.61 -19.57
N LEU A 180 1.64 -20.56 -18.67
CA LEU A 180 1.27 -20.42 -17.27
C LEU A 180 1.99 -19.26 -16.58
N SER A 181 3.28 -19.07 -16.86
CA SER A 181 4.05 -17.92 -16.36
C SER A 181 3.56 -16.60 -16.93
N ALA A 182 3.24 -16.55 -18.23
CA ALA A 182 2.69 -15.35 -18.86
C ALA A 182 1.35 -14.96 -18.20
N VAL A 183 0.44 -15.91 -18.02
CA VAL A 183 -0.86 -15.70 -17.36
C VAL A 183 -0.66 -15.27 -15.90
N GLY A 184 0.23 -15.93 -15.15
CA GLY A 184 0.54 -15.57 -13.76
C GLY A 184 1.10 -14.15 -13.62
N SER A 185 2.00 -13.76 -14.51
CA SER A 185 2.59 -12.41 -14.53
C SER A 185 1.52 -11.35 -14.84
N MET A 186 0.64 -11.62 -15.81
CA MET A 186 -0.44 -10.73 -16.20
C MET A 186 -1.46 -10.56 -15.07
N LEU A 187 -1.85 -11.66 -14.42
CA LEU A 187 -2.78 -11.63 -13.29
C LEU A 187 -2.20 -10.84 -12.11
N SER A 188 -0.92 -11.02 -11.80
CA SER A 188 -0.28 -10.25 -10.72
C SER A 188 -0.16 -8.77 -11.03
N GLY A 189 0.20 -8.42 -12.27
CA GLY A 189 0.19 -7.04 -12.73
C GLY A 189 -1.19 -6.41 -12.57
N PHE A 190 -2.23 -7.13 -12.98
CA PHE A 190 -3.62 -6.69 -12.82
C PHE A 190 -4.01 -6.49 -11.34
N VAL A 191 -3.68 -7.46 -10.47
CA VAL A 191 -3.98 -7.40 -9.04
C VAL A 191 -3.23 -6.23 -8.37
N SER A 192 -1.95 -6.06 -8.68
CA SER A 192 -1.13 -4.98 -8.13
C SER A 192 -1.65 -3.60 -8.55
N VAL A 193 -1.97 -3.40 -9.83
CA VAL A 193 -2.56 -2.16 -10.33
C VAL A 193 -3.93 -1.90 -9.69
N THR A 194 -4.74 -2.94 -9.53
CA THR A 194 -6.08 -2.82 -8.92
C THR A 194 -5.99 -2.41 -7.46
N PHE A 195 -5.18 -3.09 -6.65
CA PHE A 195 -5.01 -2.73 -5.25
C PHE A 195 -4.37 -1.35 -5.07
N LEU A 196 -3.40 -0.97 -5.91
CA LEU A 196 -2.80 0.35 -5.84
C LEU A 196 -3.82 1.45 -6.16
N ARG A 197 -4.70 1.24 -7.14
CA ARG A 197 -5.79 2.16 -7.45
C ARG A 197 -6.82 2.25 -6.33
N THR A 198 -7.23 1.12 -5.77
CA THR A 198 -8.17 1.08 -4.63
C THR A 198 -7.56 1.77 -3.40
N TYR A 199 -6.29 1.53 -3.13
CA TYR A 199 -5.53 2.22 -2.07
C TYR A 199 -5.54 3.73 -2.29
N GLN A 200 -5.17 4.20 -3.49
CA GLN A 200 -5.17 5.63 -3.80
C GLN A 200 -6.57 6.24 -3.62
N MET A 201 -7.64 5.57 -4.07
CA MET A 201 -9.01 6.03 -3.86
C MET A 201 -9.39 6.09 -2.37
N ALA A 202 -9.05 5.07 -1.59
CA ALA A 202 -9.35 5.03 -0.16
C ALA A 202 -8.60 6.13 0.61
N THR A 203 -7.30 6.33 0.33
CA THR A 203 -6.52 7.41 0.94
C THR A 203 -7.09 8.79 0.60
N ARG A 204 -7.56 8.99 -0.63
CA ARG A 204 -8.21 10.25 -1.04
C ARG A 204 -9.54 10.48 -0.34
N GLN A 205 -10.37 9.44 -0.22
CA GLN A 205 -11.62 9.52 0.55
C GLN A 205 -11.33 9.87 2.02
N MET A 206 -10.30 9.26 2.60
CA MET A 206 -9.85 9.56 3.96
C MET A 206 -9.43 11.03 4.12
N SER A 207 -8.64 11.58 3.19
CA SER A 207 -8.29 13.02 3.17
C SER A 207 -9.50 13.94 3.11
N TYR A 208 -10.55 13.56 2.38
CA TYR A 208 -11.80 14.31 2.33
C TYR A 208 -12.55 14.26 3.66
N TYR A 209 -12.67 13.08 4.28
CA TYR A 209 -13.34 12.91 5.56
C TYR A 209 -12.67 13.68 6.70
N TYR A 210 -11.37 14.01 6.60
CA TYR A 210 -10.70 14.88 7.58
C TYR A 210 -11.11 16.35 7.52
N GLY A 211 -11.76 16.80 6.45
CA GLY A 211 -12.21 18.17 6.33
C GLY A 211 -13.30 18.58 7.33
N GLN A 212 -14.26 17.69 7.57
CA GLN A 212 -15.38 17.95 8.49
C GLN A 212 -14.95 18.15 9.96
N PRO A 213 -14.16 17.25 10.59
CA PRO A 213 -13.72 17.45 11.96
C PRO A 213 -12.81 18.68 12.12
N LEU A 214 -12.05 19.06 11.09
CA LEU A 214 -11.28 20.31 11.09
C LEU A 214 -12.17 21.54 11.25
N VAL A 215 -13.29 21.61 10.53
CA VAL A 215 -14.26 22.71 10.66
C VAL A 215 -14.87 22.72 12.07
N HIS A 216 -15.18 21.55 12.63
CA HIS A 216 -15.69 21.45 13.99
C HIS A 216 -14.67 21.95 15.02
N CYS A 217 -13.39 21.61 14.85
CA CYS A 217 -12.31 22.14 15.69
C CYS A 217 -12.20 23.67 15.61
N TYR A 218 -12.32 24.28 14.42
CA TYR A 218 -12.32 25.74 14.29
C TYR A 218 -13.51 26.39 15.00
N LEU A 219 -14.71 25.82 14.88
CA LEU A 219 -15.89 26.33 15.56
C LEU A 219 -15.78 26.22 17.08
N LEU A 220 -15.31 25.08 17.58
CA LEU A 220 -15.04 24.88 19.00
C LEU A 220 -13.97 25.84 19.53
N HIS A 221 -12.93 26.12 18.73
CA HIS A 221 -11.92 27.09 19.13
C HIS A 221 -12.47 28.52 19.17
N ALA A 222 -13.32 28.90 18.21
CA ALA A 222 -13.99 30.20 18.24
C ALA A 222 -14.90 30.34 19.47
N GLU A 223 -15.70 29.31 19.76
CA GLU A 223 -16.55 29.27 20.96
C GLU A 223 -15.70 29.38 22.23
N TRP A 224 -14.64 28.60 22.31
CA TRP A 224 -13.72 28.64 23.45
C TRP A 224 -13.07 30.01 23.65
N LEU A 225 -12.56 30.64 22.59
CA LEU A 225 -12.00 31.99 22.64
C LEU A 225 -13.06 33.02 23.05
N ALA A 226 -14.30 32.89 22.56
CA ALA A 226 -15.39 33.78 22.90
C ALA A 226 -15.84 33.67 24.36
N GLN A 227 -15.72 32.47 24.96
CA GLN A 227 -16.03 32.22 26.38
C GLN A 227 -14.88 32.61 27.31
N ARG A 228 -13.62 32.37 26.91
CA ARG A 228 -12.43 32.59 27.75
C ARG A 228 -12.13 34.07 27.97
N PHE A 229 -12.40 34.89 26.96
CA PHE A 229 -12.12 36.32 27.00
C PHE A 229 -13.43 37.08 27.03
N ASP A 230 -13.60 37.97 28.01
CA ASP A 230 -14.72 38.91 28.02
C ASP A 230 -14.47 40.03 27.00
N LEU A 231 -14.49 39.62 25.73
CA LEU A 231 -14.28 40.47 24.59
C LEU A 231 -15.49 41.39 24.44
N GLU A 232 -15.21 42.64 24.10
CA GLU A 232 -16.21 43.57 23.60
C GLU A 232 -17.02 42.91 22.47
N SER A 233 -18.34 43.15 22.41
CA SER A 233 -19.23 42.52 21.41
C SER A 233 -18.71 42.70 19.99
N SER A 234 -18.16 43.87 19.67
CA SER A 234 -17.56 44.18 18.36
C SER A 234 -16.34 43.31 18.00
N VAL A 235 -15.60 42.80 18.99
CA VAL A 235 -14.45 41.91 18.78
C VAL A 235 -14.91 40.45 18.71
N LYS A 236 -15.93 40.05 19.48
CA LYS A 236 -16.56 38.72 19.39
C LYS A 236 -17.11 38.48 17.98
N ASP A 237 -17.85 39.45 17.45
CA ASP A 237 -18.44 39.34 16.11
C ASP A 237 -17.34 39.18 15.03
N ARG A 238 -16.27 39.98 15.11
CA ARG A 238 -15.12 39.86 14.18
C ARG A 238 -14.39 38.54 14.29
N LEU A 239 -14.24 37.99 15.49
CA LEU A 239 -13.60 36.68 15.69
C LEU A 239 -14.47 35.56 15.11
N VAL A 240 -15.78 35.61 15.34
CA VAL A 240 -16.73 34.63 14.78
C VAL A 240 -16.71 34.70 13.25
N ASP A 241 -16.78 35.89 12.66
CA ASP A 241 -16.71 36.08 11.22
C ASP A 241 -15.39 35.58 10.63
N ALA A 242 -14.25 35.94 11.22
CA ALA A 242 -12.95 35.46 10.79
C ALA A 242 -12.85 33.93 10.85
N THR A 243 -13.39 33.30 11.90
CA THR A 243 -13.35 31.84 12.03
C THR A 243 -14.29 31.13 11.05
N LEU A 244 -15.47 31.70 10.81
CA LEU A 244 -16.40 31.21 9.79
C LEU A 244 -15.80 31.33 8.38
N ASP A 245 -15.10 32.43 8.08
CA ASP A 245 -14.44 32.62 6.80
C ASP A 245 -13.24 31.69 6.60
N ALA A 246 -12.43 31.47 7.64
CA ALA A 246 -11.38 30.45 7.62
C ALA A 246 -11.95 29.04 7.36
N SER A 247 -13.07 28.72 8.02
CA SER A 247 -13.77 27.44 7.84
C SER A 247 -14.32 27.28 6.41
N ARG A 248 -14.92 28.34 5.85
CA ARG A 248 -15.40 28.36 4.45
C ARG A 248 -14.25 28.23 3.46
N ALA A 249 -13.13 28.91 3.70
CA ALA A 249 -11.95 28.83 2.85
C ALA A 249 -11.36 27.41 2.85
N ALA A 250 -11.26 26.78 4.01
CA ALA A 250 -10.83 25.38 4.14
C ALA A 250 -11.77 24.42 3.39
N GLN A 251 -13.10 24.57 3.54
CA GLN A 251 -14.08 23.76 2.81
C GLN A 251 -13.99 23.96 1.29
N ARG A 252 -13.85 25.20 0.81
CA ARG A 252 -13.68 25.49 -0.63
C ARG A 252 -12.43 24.83 -1.18
N HIS A 253 -11.30 24.92 -0.47
CA HIS A 253 -10.06 24.28 -0.91
C HIS A 253 -10.24 22.76 -1.06
N LEU A 254 -10.91 22.09 -0.12
CA LEU A 254 -11.18 20.65 -0.19
C LEU A 254 -12.08 20.29 -1.38
N LEU A 255 -13.12 21.08 -1.62
CA LEU A 255 -14.02 20.88 -2.77
C LEU A 255 -13.31 21.13 -4.10
N ASP A 256 -12.45 22.14 -4.19
CA ASP A 256 -11.70 22.45 -5.40
C ASP A 256 -10.63 21.38 -5.69
N ALA A 257 -9.94 20.88 -4.66
CA ALA A 257 -9.05 19.74 -4.79
C ALA A 257 -9.78 18.49 -5.31
N GLN A 258 -10.98 18.22 -4.80
CA GLN A 258 -11.82 17.12 -5.26
C GLN A 258 -12.27 17.28 -6.71
N ARG A 259 -12.69 18.49 -7.10
CA ARG A 259 -13.08 18.80 -8.49
C ARG A 259 -11.92 18.64 -9.46
N ALA A 260 -10.75 19.18 -9.12
CA ALA A 260 -9.54 19.06 -9.92
C ALA A 260 -9.15 17.59 -10.13
N GLU A 261 -9.33 16.76 -9.10
CA GLU A 261 -9.03 15.34 -9.16
C GLU A 261 -10.04 14.53 -9.99
N ILE A 262 -11.34 14.85 -9.88
CA ILE A 262 -12.38 14.26 -10.73
C ILE A 262 -12.09 14.61 -12.20
N ALA A 263 -11.75 15.87 -12.49
CA ALA A 263 -11.37 16.31 -13.83
C ALA A 263 -10.12 15.57 -14.35
N ALA A 264 -9.07 15.44 -13.53
CA ALA A 264 -7.86 14.70 -13.90
C ALA A 264 -8.13 13.20 -14.12
N SER A 265 -9.09 12.62 -13.39
CA SER A 265 -9.49 11.22 -13.53
C SER A 265 -10.36 10.99 -14.78
N ALA A 266 -11.23 11.94 -15.11
CA ALA A 266 -12.02 11.94 -16.34
C ALA A 266 -11.11 12.06 -17.58
N GLY A 267 -10.12 12.97 -17.55
CA GLY A 267 -9.14 13.12 -18.62
C GLY A 267 -8.35 11.83 -18.89
N ARG A 268 -7.87 11.17 -17.83
CA ARG A 268 -7.17 9.87 -17.96
C ARG A 268 -8.04 8.76 -18.56
N ARG A 269 -9.34 8.72 -18.24
CA ARG A 269 -10.27 7.76 -18.86
C ARG A 269 -10.49 8.06 -20.34
N ALA A 270 -10.59 9.33 -20.73
CA ALA A 270 -10.75 9.72 -22.12
C ALA A 270 -9.52 9.33 -22.97
N THR A 271 -8.30 9.45 -22.43
CA THR A 271 -7.07 9.04 -23.13
C THR A 271 -6.96 7.53 -23.31
N VAL A 272 -7.48 6.73 -22.37
CA VAL A 272 -7.43 5.25 -22.45
C VAL A 272 -8.50 4.68 -23.39
N LEU A 273 -9.60 5.41 -23.62
CA LEU A 273 -10.70 4.97 -24.48
C LEU A 273 -10.56 5.40 -25.93
N LEU A 274 -9.62 6.28 -26.28
CA LEU A 274 -9.26 6.48 -27.66
C LEU A 274 -8.45 5.25 -28.10
N PRO A 275 -8.97 4.38 -28.98
CA PRO A 275 -8.16 3.32 -29.56
C PRO A 275 -6.95 4.01 -30.18
N SER A 276 -5.74 3.54 -29.84
CA SER A 276 -4.54 3.99 -30.52
C SER A 276 -4.83 3.99 -32.02
N PRO A 277 -4.59 5.11 -32.74
CA PRO A 277 -4.79 5.12 -34.18
C PRO A 277 -4.09 3.87 -34.72
N PRO A 278 -4.76 3.09 -35.60
CA PRO A 278 -4.21 1.84 -36.09
C PRO A 278 -2.78 2.14 -36.54
N ALA A 279 -1.82 1.38 -35.98
CA ALA A 279 -0.42 1.53 -36.36
C ALA A 279 -0.39 1.60 -37.89
N PRO A 280 0.27 2.61 -38.49
CA PRO A 280 0.29 2.75 -39.93
C PRO A 280 0.67 1.39 -40.49
N SER A 281 -0.24 0.80 -41.29
CA SER A 281 0.01 -0.51 -41.88
C SER A 281 1.43 -0.49 -42.41
N PRO A 282 2.27 -1.49 -42.07
CA PRO A 282 3.64 -1.52 -42.54
C PRO A 282 3.55 -1.31 -44.04
N ALA A 283 4.05 -0.15 -44.49
CA ALA A 283 4.06 0.18 -45.90
C ALA A 283 4.70 -1.04 -46.54
N ILE A 284 3.93 -1.71 -47.41
CA ILE A 284 4.44 -2.80 -48.22
C ILE A 284 5.61 -2.18 -48.96
N VAL A 285 6.82 -2.40 -48.45
CA VAL A 285 8.04 -2.03 -49.13
C VAL A 285 8.01 -2.91 -50.37
N PRO A 286 7.82 -2.34 -51.58
CA PRO A 286 7.84 -3.15 -52.79
C PRO A 286 9.19 -3.84 -52.81
N ALA A 287 9.15 -5.17 -52.93
CA ALA A 287 10.34 -6.01 -53.01
C ALA A 287 11.26 -5.44 -54.09
N THR A 288 12.33 -4.76 -53.66
CA THR A 288 13.40 -4.31 -54.54
C THR A 288 13.96 -5.55 -55.22
N ALA A 289 13.79 -5.58 -56.55
CA ALA A 289 14.30 -6.61 -57.43
C ALA A 289 15.77 -6.90 -57.10
N GLY A 290 16.08 -8.18 -56.97
CA GLY A 290 17.43 -8.66 -56.68
C GLY A 290 18.44 -8.21 -57.74
N PRO A 291 19.73 -8.12 -57.37
CA PRO A 291 20.78 -7.65 -58.25
C PRO A 291 20.93 -8.58 -59.46
N VAL A 292 20.79 -7.97 -60.63
CA VAL A 292 21.03 -8.57 -61.94
C VAL A 292 22.49 -9.03 -62.04
N GLY A 293 22.65 -10.25 -62.57
CA GLY A 293 23.87 -11.01 -62.83
C GLY A 293 25.19 -10.25 -62.93
N GLN A 294 26.12 -10.64 -62.07
CA GLN A 294 27.54 -10.35 -62.21
C GLN A 294 28.13 -11.27 -63.31
N PRO A 295 28.76 -10.73 -64.37
CA PRO A 295 29.30 -11.53 -65.46
C PRO A 295 30.53 -12.35 -65.02
N PRO A 296 30.73 -13.56 -65.58
CA PRO A 296 31.82 -14.45 -65.18
C PRO A 296 33.20 -13.90 -65.57
N ALA A 297 34.15 -14.03 -64.65
CA ALA A 297 35.53 -13.60 -64.81
C ALA A 297 36.28 -14.37 -65.93
N PRO A 298 37.18 -13.71 -66.68
CA PRO A 298 37.93 -14.33 -67.77
C PRO A 298 38.96 -15.35 -67.26
N ARG A 299 39.02 -16.52 -67.92
CA ARG A 299 39.97 -17.59 -67.62
C ARG A 299 41.41 -17.18 -67.97
N PRO A 300 42.42 -17.55 -67.16
CA PRO A 300 43.82 -17.31 -67.48
C PRO A 300 44.26 -18.18 -68.66
N ARG A 301 44.88 -17.52 -69.66
CA ARG A 301 45.59 -18.17 -70.76
C ARG A 301 46.90 -18.78 -70.22
N THR A 302 46.99 -20.10 -70.21
CA THR A 302 48.26 -20.81 -70.11
C THR A 302 48.95 -20.77 -71.48
N GLY A 303 50.04 -20.03 -71.58
CA GLY A 303 50.95 -20.06 -72.73
C GLY A 303 52.28 -20.69 -72.31
N SER A 304 52.63 -21.76 -73.05
CA SER A 304 53.96 -22.34 -73.35
C SER A 304 55.07 -22.31 -72.30
#